data_AF-A0A392VZM2-F1
#
_entry.id   AF-A0A392VZM2-F1
#
_cell.length_a   1.000
_cell.length_b   1.000
_cell.length_c   1.000
_cell.angle_alpha   90.00
_cell.angle_beta   90.00
_cell.angle_gamma   90.00
#
_symmetry.space_group_name_H-M   'P 1'
#
loop_
_entity.id
_entity.type
_entity.pdbx_description
1 polymer ?
#
loop_
_entity_poly.entity_id
_entity_poly.type
_entity_poly.pdbx_seq_one_letter_code
_entity_poly.pdbx_strand_id
1 'polypeptide(L)' 'MIVWCIWHNINNWVWNGVKDTAKDVAMRAVHMIGEWYAVNAVHQNSSSSVSASSQTRG' A
#
# COMPACT_ATOMS: atom_id res chain seq x y z
N MET A 1 -0.57 0.68 -6.54
CA MET A 1 0.52 1.40 -5.84
C MET A 1 1.49 2.04 -6.83
N ILE A 2 2.15 1.28 -7.72
CA ILE A 2 3.08 1.83 -8.72
C ILE A 2 2.45 2.91 -9.62
N VAL A 3 1.28 2.61 -10.21
CA VAL A 3 0.54 3.58 -11.06
C VAL A 3 0.23 4.87 -10.30
N TRP A 4 -0.10 4.78 -9.01
CA TRP A 4 -0.37 5.93 -8.17
C TRP A 4 0.88 6.75 -7.90
N CYS A 5 2.03 6.12 -7.63
CA CYS A 5 3.31 6.82 -7.44
C CYS A 5 3.75 7.57 -8.72
N ILE A 6 3.55 6.96 -9.90
CA ILE A 6 3.84 7.60 -11.19
C ILE A 6 2.91 8.78 -11.43
N TRP A 7 1.60 8.57 -11.24
CA TRP A 7 0.60 9.64 -11.38
C TRP A 7 0.86 10.80 -10.42
N HIS A 8 1.21 10.50 -9.16
CA HIS A 8 1.56 11.51 -8.16
C HIS A 8 2.77 12.33 -8.56
N ASN A 9 3.86 11.70 -9.03
CA ASN A 9 5.05 12.41 -9.49
C ASN A 9 4.75 13.32 -10.69
N ILE A 10 3.96 12.83 -11.65
CA ILE A 10 3.55 13.63 -12.82
C ILE A 10 2.74 14.85 -12.38
N ASN A 11 1.79 14.68 -11.47
CA ASN A 11 1.00 15.80 -10.95
C ASN A 11 1.85 16.78 -10.15
N ASN A 12 2.75 16.29 -9.30
CA ASN A 12 3.64 17.16 -8.54
C ASN A 12 4.51 18.02 -9.48
N TRP A 13 4.96 17.45 -10.60
CA TRP A 13 5.70 18.20 -11.61
C TRP A 13 4.82 19.26 -12.30
N VAL A 14 3.59 18.90 -12.70
CA VAL A 14 2.66 19.81 -13.37
C VAL A 14 2.24 20.98 -12.47
N TRP A 15 1.93 20.70 -11.21
CA TRP A 15 1.31 21.68 -10.32
C TRP A 15 2.33 22.43 -9.45
N ASN A 16 3.44 21.79 -9.07
CA ASN A 16 4.43 22.37 -8.14
C ASN A 16 5.80 22.57 -8.80
N GLY A 17 6.00 22.16 -10.06
CA GLY A 17 7.28 22.25 -10.75
C GLY A 17 8.36 21.30 -10.21
N VAL A 18 8.03 20.46 -9.22
CA VAL A 18 8.97 19.54 -8.57
C VAL A 18 8.79 18.16 -9.18
N LYS A 19 9.86 17.64 -9.79
CA LYS A 19 9.91 16.30 -10.35
C LYS A 19 10.80 15.43 -9.49
N ASP A 20 10.19 14.45 -8.81
CA ASP A 20 10.94 13.46 -8.06
C ASP A 20 11.76 12.60 -9.02
N THR A 21 12.93 12.17 -8.57
CA THR A 21 13.78 11.29 -9.38
C THR A 21 13.10 9.94 -9.55
N ALA A 22 13.40 9.23 -10.65
CA ALA A 22 12.86 7.88 -10.87
C ALA A 22 13.18 6.94 -9.71
N LYS A 23 14.34 7.13 -9.06
CA LYS A 23 14.75 6.39 -7.87
C LYS A 23 13.81 6.65 -6.69
N ASP A 24 13.46 7.91 -6.42
CA ASP A 24 12.59 8.26 -5.29
C ASP A 24 11.17 7.75 -5.49
N VAL A 25 10.66 7.82 -6.73
CA VAL A 25 9.37 7.23 -7.10
C VAL A 25 9.39 5.71 -6.92
N ALA A 26 10.46 5.04 -7.34
CA ALA A 26 10.61 3.60 -7.19
C ALA A 26 10.69 3.18 -5.71
N MET A 27 11.48 3.89 -4.89
CA MET A 27 11.58 3.63 -3.45
C MET A 27 10.22 3.80 -2.77
N ARG A 28 9.48 4.86 -3.10
CA ARG A 28 8.13 5.08 -2.57
C ARG A 28 7.17 3.96 -2.97
N ALA A 29 7.23 3.52 -4.22
CA ALA A 29 6.38 2.42 -4.70
C ALA A 29 6.68 1.10 -3.98
N VAL A 30 7.96 0.76 -3.81
CA VAL A 30 8.39 -0.45 -3.08
C VAL A 30 7.92 -0.39 -1.63
N HIS A 31 8.08 0.77 -0.97
CA HIS A 31 7.65 0.94 0.42
C HIS A 31 6.14 0.71 0.56
N MET A 32 5.32 1.36 -0.27
CA MET A 32 3.87 1.22 -0.23
C MET A 32 3.39 -0.22 -0.53
N ILE A 33 4.11 -0.94 -1.40
CA ILE A 33 3.82 -2.36 -1.64
C ILE A 33 4.14 -3.19 -0.39
N GLY A 34 5.25 -2.92 0.29
CA GLY A 34 5.62 -3.57 1.55
C GLY A 34 4.59 -3.33 2.65
N GLU A 35 4.14 -2.08 2.82
CA GLU A 35 3.08 -1.73 3.78
C GLU A 35 1.77 -2.45 3.45
N TRP A 36 1.39 -2.51 2.17
CA TRP A 36 0.21 -3.26 1.76
C TRP A 36 0.30 -4.75 2.10
N TYR A 37 1.46 -5.38 1.89
CA TYR A 37 1.66 -6.77 2.28
C TYR A 37 1.55 -6.97 3.79
N ALA A 38 2.14 -6.08 4.59
CA ALA A 38 2.06 -6.15 6.05
C ALA A 38 0.60 -6.04 6.53
N VAL A 39 -0.16 -5.07 5.99
CA VAL A 39 -1.58 -4.90 6.31
C VAL A 39 -2.39 -6.11 5.85
N ASN A 40 -2.14 -6.62 4.65
CA ASN A 40 -2.84 -7.78 4.11
C ASN A 40 -2.58 -9.05 4.94
N ALA A 41 -1.34 -9.26 5.42
CA ALA A 41 -1.01 -10.39 6.29
C ALA A 41 -1.76 -10.33 7.63
N VAL A 42 -1.81 -9.14 8.25
CA VAL A 42 -2.59 -8.94 9.49
C VAL A 42 -4.08 -9.15 9.23
N HIS A 43 -4.62 -8.58 8.15
CA HIS A 43 -6.02 -8.73 7.80
C HIS A 43 -6.40 -10.19 7.56
N GLN A 44 -5.60 -10.98 6.83
CA GLN A 44 -5.88 -12.40 6.61
C GLN A 44 -5.87 -13.19 7.92
N ASN A 45 -4.95 -12.88 8.84
CA ASN A 45 -4.90 -13.53 10.15
C ASN A 45 -6.12 -13.17 11.01
N SER A 46 -6.52 -11.89 11.02
CA SER A 46 -7.72 -11.43 11.73
C SER A 46 -9.00 -12.07 11.15
N SER A 47 -9.15 -12.15 9.83
CA SER A 47 -10.29 -12.79 9.17
C SER A 47 -10.39 -14.29 9.48
N SER A 48 -9.26 -14.96 9.67
CA SER A 48 -9.20 -16.38 10.07
C SER A 48 -9.61 -16.56 11.55
N SER A 49 -9.23 -15.63 12.42
CA SER A 49 -9.59 -15.66 13.85
C SER A 49 -11.07 -15.34 14.11
N VAL A 50 -11.68 -14.44 13.32
CA VAL A 50 -13.10 -14.10 13.43
C VAL A 50 -13.97 -15.32 13.09
N SER A 51 -13.66 -16.05 12.02
CA SER A 51 -14.37 -17.29 11.67
C SER A 51 -14.27 -18.37 12.75
N ALA A 52 -13.13 -18.51 13.43
CA ALA A 52 -12.97 -19.47 14.53
C ALA A 52 -13.78 -19.06 15.77
N SER A 53 -13.87 -17.76 16.09
CA SER A 53 -14.65 -17.27 17.23
C SER A 53 -16.17 -17.38 17.05
N SER A 54 -16.65 -17.40 15.80
CA SER A 54 -18.06 -17.64 15.44
C SER A 54 -18.48 -19.10 15.63
N GLN A 55 -17.53 -20.03 15.60
CA GLN A 55 -17.80 -21.47 15.62
C GLN A 55 -17.78 -22.08 17.04
N THR A 56 -17.33 -21.34 18.06
CA THR A 56 -17.28 -21.80 19.46
C THR A 56 -18.40 -21.23 20.35
N ARG A 57 -19.42 -20.59 19.75
CA ARG A 57 -20.66 -20.16 20.42
C ARG A 57 -21.87 -20.59 19.59
N GLY A 58 -22.21 -21.87 19.67
CA GLY A 58 -23.41 -22.48 19.10
C GLY A 58 -23.81 -23.68 19.93
#